data_AF-A0A6F8TP64-F1
#
_entry.id   AF-A0A6F8TP64-F1
#
_cell.length_a   1.000
_cell.length_b   1.000
_cell.length_c   1.000
_cell.angle_alpha   90.00
_cell.angle_beta   90.00
_cell.angle_gamma   90.00
#
_symmetry.space_group_name_H-M   'P 1'
#
loop_
_entity.id
_entity.type
_entity.pdbx_description
1 polymer ?
#
loop_
_entity_poly.entity_id
_entity_poly.type
_entity_poly.pdbx_seq_one_letter_code
_entity_poly.pdbx_strand_id
1 'polypeptide(L)' 'MKKAEIGDLITFRNGLKGLVEKVNENSVIVDLTVMENFRDLELEEKTVVNHKNYKIIKK' A
#
# COMPACT_ATOMS: atom_id res chain seq x y z
N MET A 1 14.03 -5.77 8.87
CA MET A 1 13.02 -4.88 8.26
C MET A 1 11.73 -5.00 9.05
N LYS A 2 11.11 -3.88 9.44
CA LYS A 2 9.76 -3.92 10.03
C LYS A 2 8.76 -4.16 8.89
N LYS A 3 7.99 -5.24 8.99
CA LYS A 3 6.87 -5.50 8.06
C LYS A 3 5.73 -4.55 8.40
N ALA A 4 4.95 -4.18 7.39
CA ALA A 4 3.74 -3.39 7.61
C ALA A 4 2.67 -4.31 8.17
N GLU A 5 1.81 -3.75 9.01
CA GLU A 5 0.70 -4.42 9.67
C GLU A 5 -0.62 -3.93 9.07
N ILE A 6 -1.69 -4.66 9.32
CA ILE A 6 -3.03 -4.27 8.87
C ILE A 6 -3.38 -2.92 9.52
N GLY A 7 -3.78 -1.94 8.71
CA GLY A 7 -4.04 -0.56 9.11
C GLY A 7 -2.85 0.39 8.91
N ASP A 8 -1.65 -0.10 8.59
CA ASP A 8 -0.51 0.78 8.31
C ASP A 8 -0.69 1.52 6.99
N LEU A 9 -0.25 2.78 6.96
CA LEU A 9 -0.14 3.53 5.71
C LEU A 9 1.29 3.35 5.16
N ILE A 10 1.38 2.80 3.95
CA ILE A 10 2.65 2.63 3.26
C ILE A 10 2.71 3.51 2.01
N THR A 11 3.92 3.90 1.61
CA THR A 11 4.19 4.51 0.33
C THR A 11 5.05 3.59 -0.54
N PHE A 12 4.71 3.51 -1.82
CA PHE A 12 5.38 2.68 -2.80
C PHE A 12 5.40 3.39 -4.16
N ARG A 13 6.17 2.86 -5.12
CA ARG A 13 6.33 3.44 -6.47
C ARG A 13 6.56 4.97 -6.46
N ASN A 14 7.44 5.45 -5.56
CA ASN A 14 7.86 6.86 -5.47
C ASN A 14 6.74 7.90 -5.38
N GLY A 15 5.63 7.60 -4.70
CA GLY A 15 4.61 8.62 -4.42
C GLY A 15 3.21 8.08 -4.18
N LEU A 16 2.93 6.86 -4.63
CA LEU A 16 1.68 6.19 -4.31
C LEU A 16 1.64 5.86 -2.82
N LYS A 17 0.46 6.01 -2.23
CA LYS A 17 0.18 5.66 -0.85
C LYS A 17 -0.96 4.65 -0.85
N GLY A 18 -0.90 3.70 0.06
CA GLY A 18 -1.97 2.73 0.24
C GLY A 18 -2.07 2.32 1.70
N LEU A 19 -3.29 2.00 2.10
CA LEU A 19 -3.58 1.47 3.43
C LEU A 19 -3.48 -0.05 3.39
N VAL A 20 -2.73 -0.65 4.31
CA VAL A 20 -2.56 -2.11 4.34
C VAL A 20 -3.83 -2.76 4.86
N GLU A 21 -4.53 -3.47 3.96
CA GLU A 21 -5.69 -4.28 4.30
C GLU A 21 -5.27 -5.70 4.69
N LYS A 22 -4.24 -6.24 4.03
CA LYS A 22 -3.83 -7.62 4.22
C LYS A 22 -2.32 -7.77 4.10
N VAL A 23 -1.76 -8.66 4.92
CA VAL A 23 -0.34 -8.98 4.93
C VAL A 23 -0.17 -10.46 4.61
N ASN A 24 0.64 -10.76 3.60
CA ASN A 24 1.08 -12.10 3.24
C ASN A 24 2.57 -12.26 3.64
N GLU A 25 3.14 -13.44 3.44
CA GLU A 25 4.55 -13.69 3.81
C GLU A 25 5.55 -12.83 3.03
N ASN A 26 5.29 -12.63 1.73
CA ASN A 26 6.17 -11.96 0.77
C ASN A 26 5.63 -10.63 0.24
N SER A 27 4.37 -10.30 0.52
CA SER A 27 3.68 -9.13 -0.01
C SER A 27 2.62 -8.61 0.93
N VAL A 28 2.17 -7.39 0.70
CA VAL A 28 1.02 -6.78 1.35
C VAL A 28 0.02 -6.35 0.29
N ILE A 29 -1.26 -6.49 0.59
CA ILE A 29 -2.34 -5.94 -0.21
C ILE A 29 -2.69 -4.61 0.41
N VAL A 30 -2.69 -3.58 -0.43
CA VAL A 30 -3.03 -2.23 -0.01
C VAL A 30 -4.18 -1.69 -0.80
N ASP A 31 -4.98 -0.89 -0.10
CA ASP A 31 -6.09 -0.17 -0.65
C ASP A 31 -5.65 1.24 -1.06
N LEU A 32 -5.92 1.57 -2.31
CA LEU A 32 -5.58 2.83 -2.98
C LEU A 32 -6.70 3.86 -2.86
N THR A 33 -7.90 3.49 -2.37
CA THR A 33 -9.04 4.42 -2.23
C THR A 33 -8.75 5.57 -1.26
N VAL A 34 -7.70 5.43 -0.43
CA VAL A 34 -7.15 6.49 0.40
C VAL A 34 -6.57 7.67 -0.39
N MET A 35 -6.34 7.53 -1.69
CA MET A 35 -5.89 8.60 -2.58
C MET A 35 -7.05 9.07 -3.44
N GLU A 36 -7.49 10.32 -3.32
CA GLU A 36 -8.65 10.83 -4.08
C GLU A 36 -8.50 10.73 -5.60
N ASN A 37 -7.26 10.70 -6.10
CA ASN A 37 -6.92 10.60 -7.52
C ASN A 37 -6.77 9.15 -8.04
N PHE A 38 -7.02 8.12 -7.23
CA PHE A 38 -6.88 6.73 -7.69
C PHE A 38 -7.81 6.41 -8.87
N ARG A 39 -9.00 7.01 -8.86
CA ARG A 39 -10.06 6.81 -9.87
C ARG A 39 -9.72 7.47 -11.20
N ASP A 40 -9.00 8.59 -11.16
CA ASP A 40 -8.52 9.32 -12.35
C ASP A 40 -7.35 8.60 -13.03
N LEU A 41 -6.58 7.83 -12.25
CA LEU A 41 -5.45 7.03 -12.72
C LEU A 41 -5.86 5.66 -13.29
N GLU A 42 -7.15 5.37 -13.39
CA GLU A 42 -7.69 4.06 -13.83
C GLU A 42 -7.08 2.87 -13.05
N LEU A 43 -6.67 3.11 -11.80
CA LEU A 43 -6.08 2.08 -10.95
C LEU A 43 -7.16 1.25 -10.27
N GLU A 44 -6.89 -0.05 -10.11
CA GLU A 44 -7.71 -0.90 -9.25
C GLU A 44 -7.69 -0.38 -7.80
N GLU A 45 -8.81 -0.54 -7.11
CA GLU A 45 -8.95 -0.13 -5.70
C GLU A 45 -7.90 -0.77 -4.79
N LYS A 46 -7.42 -1.98 -5.16
CA LYS A 46 -6.45 -2.75 -4.39
C LYS A 46 -5.27 -3.15 -5.24
N THR A 47 -4.07 -3.08 -4.67
CA THR A 47 -2.84 -3.54 -5.33
C THR A 47 -1.98 -4.36 -4.39
N VAL A 48 -1.21 -5.28 -4.97
CA VAL A 48 -0.24 -6.10 -4.25
C VAL A 48 1.14 -5.45 -4.31
N VAL A 49 1.78 -5.27 -3.16
CA VAL A 49 3.11 -4.65 -3.04
C VAL A 49 4.05 -5.58 -2.28
N ASN A 50 5.26 -5.78 -2.80
CA ASN A 50 6.26 -6.61 -2.12
C ASN A 50 6.85 -5.88 -0.90
N HIS A 51 7.19 -6.61 0.16
CA HIS A 51 7.88 -6.06 1.35
C HIS A 51 9.18 -5.31 1.06
N LYS A 52 9.82 -5.56 -0.08
CA LYS A 52 11.03 -4.87 -0.52
C LYS A 52 10.75 -3.52 -1.21
N ASN A 53 9.52 -3.26 -1.64
CA ASN A 53 9.16 -2.16 -2.55
C ASN A 53 8.25 -1.08 -1.92
N TYR A 54 8.17 -1.01 -0.59
CA TYR A 54 7.42 0.05 0.11
C TYR A 54 8.18 0.60 1.32
N LYS A 55 7.73 1.76 1.81
CA LYS A 55 8.14 2.35 3.09
C LYS A 55 6.91 2.66 3.94
N ILE A 56 6.95 2.32 5.22
CA ILE A 56 5.88 2.64 6.17
C ILE A 56 5.99 4.13 6.50
N ILE A 57 4.92 4.89 6.25
CA ILE A 57 4.86 6.34 6.51
C ILE A 57 4.09 6.67 7.79
N LYS A 58 3.13 5.82 8.19
CA LYS A 58 2.37 6.00 9.44
C LYS A 58 1.96 4.65 10.03
N LYS A 59 1.98 4.58 11.36
CA LYS A 59 1.63 3.43 12.20
C LYS A 59 0.55 3.82 13.20
#